data_AF-A0A915P3R3-F1
#
_entry.id   AF-A0A915P3R3-F1
#
_cell.length_a   1.000
_cell.length_b   1.000
_cell.length_c   1.000
_cell.angle_alpha   90.00
_cell.angle_beta   90.00
_cell.angle_gamma   90.00
#
_symmetry.space_group_name_H-M   'P 1'
#
loop_
_entity.id
_entity.type
_entity.pdbx_description
1 polymer ?
#
loop_
_entity_poly.entity_id
_entity_poly.type
_entity_poly.pdbx_seq_one_letter_code
_entity_poly.pdbx_strand_id
1 'polypeptide(L)'
;MTEDAMTESDEGMTPSTISTGDFVFVGDMVFEKKSLADESSEEEGVQKSVIKNMSRIWPNKQMPIKFHSSVGRRARRAVQTAINTLEGETCISFPKYDSNLHKNYMTIKSTEEGCKAFVGFKENQNHNQINLESGDSFCESSPSAIHEIMHSLGVYHEQNRYDRDEYIEVLFDNLMPDTVSQYYKQSRADLETYGEPYDYGSIMHYEVRAGTKYGLPGFRVLRSYNEDAIGHAKAPSRIDLRKLNKLYGCPASHNTGCSLKVPRLKILSRFLSSYGSDESERNSWITEDAITEDESTESDDELTLSDLFSDDDFDFVGDMIIEKKKLEDDESSEEEGVQKSVVKNMSRIWPNNQVPIRFHPSVRTKARRSVQSAVNILEDATCISFPKYNPNRHKNFVMIKSTKKACMSTVGYVDKQGRNRINLERGTHCEEPNTVIHEIMHCLGVSHEQMRYDRDEYIEVLYDNLEPKAVSQYAKQSRADLETYGEPYDYGSIMHYQVHAGSRNGLPAFRVLRPYDKDYIGNARIPSLIDLSKINKLYGCPQPDTGDSSSGEIRDPRPPKRPPPHHVHDENCSCEDS
;
A
#
# COMPACT_ATOMS: atom_id res chain seq x y z
N MET A 1 47.35 -5.28 -61.65
CA MET A 1 46.51 -6.43 -61.29
C MET A 1 45.26 -5.87 -60.64
N THR A 2 44.13 -6.42 -61.04
CA THR A 2 42.72 -6.20 -60.67
C THR A 2 42.37 -5.35 -59.44
N GLU A 3 41.26 -4.63 -59.60
CA GLU A 3 40.39 -4.10 -58.53
C GLU A 3 39.98 -5.20 -57.54
N ASP A 4 39.60 -4.81 -56.32
CA ASP A 4 38.24 -5.06 -55.85
C ASP A 4 37.93 -4.25 -54.57
N ALA A 5 36.69 -3.78 -54.49
CA ALA A 5 36.09 -3.19 -53.30
C ALA A 5 34.85 -3.99 -52.92
N MET A 6 34.77 -4.44 -51.67
CA MET A 6 33.55 -5.01 -51.06
C MET A 6 33.50 -4.49 -49.63
N THR A 7 32.62 -3.56 -49.27
CA THR A 7 31.20 -3.80 -48.93
C THR A 7 31.06 -4.89 -47.86
N GLU A 8 31.26 -4.52 -46.59
CA GLU A 8 30.65 -5.27 -45.49
C GLU A 8 29.14 -5.00 -45.54
N SER A 9 28.40 -6.06 -45.86
CA SER A 9 26.94 -6.03 -45.93
C SER A 9 26.34 -6.06 -44.54
N ASP A 10 25.42 -5.13 -44.33
CA ASP A 10 24.41 -5.10 -43.28
C ASP A 10 23.66 -6.44 -43.18
N GLU A 11 24.10 -7.33 -42.27
CA GLU A 11 23.30 -8.49 -41.86
C GLU A 11 22.41 -8.10 -40.68
N GLY A 12 21.17 -7.71 -41.02
CA GLY A 12 20.14 -7.31 -40.07
C GLY A 12 19.96 -8.33 -38.94
N MET A 13 20.25 -7.90 -37.72
CA MET A 13 20.27 -8.73 -36.52
C MET A 13 18.84 -9.11 -36.10
N THR A 14 18.36 -10.27 -36.58
CA THR A 14 16.98 -10.74 -36.36
C THR A 14 16.64 -10.83 -34.86
N PRO A 15 15.53 -10.23 -34.38
CA PRO A 15 15.17 -10.26 -32.96
C PRO A 15 14.92 -11.69 -32.46
N SER A 16 15.71 -12.13 -31.47
CA SER A 16 15.62 -13.50 -30.93
C SER A 16 14.41 -13.67 -30.00
N THR A 17 13.24 -13.94 -30.58
CA THR A 17 12.13 -14.54 -29.83
C THR A 17 12.45 -16.01 -29.54
N ILE A 18 12.38 -16.42 -28.27
CA ILE A 18 12.59 -17.82 -27.88
C ILE A 18 11.37 -18.65 -28.31
N SER A 19 11.43 -19.19 -29.53
CA SER A 19 10.36 -19.95 -30.18
C SER A 19 10.43 -21.44 -29.83
N THR A 20 10.08 -21.83 -28.61
CA THR A 20 9.92 -23.24 -28.22
C THR A 20 8.56 -23.80 -28.65
N GLY A 21 8.45 -24.19 -29.93
CA GLY A 21 7.25 -24.81 -30.51
C GLY A 21 6.18 -23.81 -30.95
N ASP A 22 4.91 -24.15 -30.73
CA ASP A 22 3.72 -23.39 -31.16
C ASP A 22 3.45 -22.10 -30.35
N PHE A 23 4.43 -21.60 -29.60
CA PHE A 23 4.28 -20.46 -28.69
C PHE A 23 5.34 -19.38 -28.89
N VAL A 24 4.97 -18.14 -28.57
CA VAL A 24 5.86 -16.97 -28.53
C VAL A 24 5.82 -16.38 -27.12
N PHE A 25 7.00 -16.10 -26.57
CA PHE A 25 7.17 -15.51 -25.24
C PHE A 25 7.63 -14.06 -25.36
N VAL A 26 7.02 -13.18 -24.56
CA VAL A 26 7.36 -11.76 -24.44
C VAL A 26 7.49 -11.46 -22.95
N GLY A 27 8.66 -11.79 -22.40
CA GLY A 27 8.86 -11.87 -20.96
C GLY A 27 7.97 -12.95 -20.35
N ASP A 28 7.10 -12.53 -19.45
CA ASP A 28 6.06 -13.27 -18.73
C ASP A 28 4.75 -13.48 -19.54
N MET A 29 4.57 -12.80 -20.68
CA MET A 29 3.41 -13.01 -21.55
C MET A 29 3.63 -14.15 -22.56
N VAL A 30 2.65 -15.07 -22.66
CA VAL A 30 2.66 -16.21 -23.59
C VAL A 30 1.57 -16.11 -24.67
N PHE A 31 1.94 -16.31 -25.93
CA PHE A 31 1.07 -16.22 -27.11
C PHE A 31 1.10 -17.51 -27.95
N GLU A 32 0.00 -17.81 -28.66
CA GLU A 32 -0.13 -18.98 -29.56
C GLU A 32 0.23 -18.59 -31.01
N LYS A 33 1.09 -19.38 -31.65
CA LYS A 33 1.65 -19.17 -32.99
C LYS A 33 0.76 -19.83 -34.04
N LYS A 34 -0.41 -19.24 -34.34
CA LYS A 34 -1.30 -19.80 -35.36
C LYS A 34 -0.80 -19.54 -36.78
N SER A 35 -0.94 -20.55 -37.64
CA SER A 35 -0.28 -20.65 -38.94
C SER A 35 -0.85 -19.73 -40.03
N LEU A 36 0.07 -19.00 -40.68
CA LEU A 36 0.05 -18.45 -42.05
C LEU A 36 -1.17 -17.61 -42.52
N ALA A 37 -0.99 -16.28 -42.48
CA ALA A 37 -1.28 -15.24 -43.51
C ALA A 37 -1.60 -13.92 -42.78
N ASP A 38 -0.89 -12.81 -42.98
CA ASP A 38 -0.56 -12.19 -44.27
C ASP A 38 0.55 -11.13 -44.06
N GLU A 39 1.48 -10.99 -45.00
CA GLU A 39 2.56 -9.97 -44.95
C GLU A 39 2.04 -8.62 -45.46
N SER A 40 2.34 -7.50 -44.78
CA SER A 40 2.52 -6.13 -45.33
C SER A 40 2.41 -5.01 -44.29
N SER A 41 3.41 -4.87 -43.43
CA SER A 41 4.20 -3.63 -43.30
C SER A 41 5.13 -3.74 -42.11
N GLU A 42 6.42 -3.55 -42.34
CA GLU A 42 7.43 -3.52 -41.28
C GLU A 42 7.53 -2.08 -40.77
N GLU A 43 6.90 -1.81 -39.62
CA GLU A 43 7.28 -0.69 -38.77
C GLU A 43 8.21 -1.23 -37.69
N GLU A 44 9.49 -0.82 -37.73
CA GLU A 44 10.49 -1.23 -36.75
C GLU A 44 10.02 -0.89 -35.33
N GLY A 45 10.17 -1.84 -34.40
CA GLY A 45 9.81 -1.66 -32.99
C GLY A 45 8.31 -1.76 -32.65
N VAL A 46 7.44 -2.10 -33.61
CA VAL A 46 6.02 -2.43 -33.36
C VAL A 46 5.80 -3.94 -33.40
N GLN A 47 5.41 -4.52 -32.26
CA GLN A 47 4.96 -5.90 -32.20
C GLN A 47 3.52 -5.98 -32.70
N LYS A 48 3.36 -6.34 -33.99
CA LYS A 48 2.07 -6.79 -34.51
C LYS A 48 1.79 -8.19 -34.00
N SER A 49 0.69 -8.36 -33.28
CA SER A 49 0.17 -9.68 -32.98
C SER A 49 -0.23 -10.37 -34.29
N VAL A 50 0.27 -11.59 -34.53
CA VAL A 50 -0.22 -12.47 -35.62
C VAL A 50 -1.67 -12.91 -35.35
N ILE A 51 -2.20 -12.63 -34.15
CA ILE A 51 -3.56 -12.95 -33.75
C ILE A 51 -4.50 -11.79 -34.13
N LYS A 52 -5.02 -11.84 -35.36
CA LYS A 52 -6.23 -11.09 -35.76
C LYS A 52 -7.47 -11.58 -34.99
N ASN A 53 -7.54 -11.26 -33.71
CA ASN A 53 -8.78 -11.20 -32.92
C ASN A 53 -8.50 -10.52 -31.59
N MET A 54 -9.20 -9.41 -31.34
CA MET A 54 -9.26 -8.77 -30.03
C MET A 54 -9.53 -9.82 -28.95
N SER A 55 -8.68 -9.79 -27.91
CA SER A 55 -9.00 -10.16 -26.53
C SER A 55 -10.27 -11.00 -26.37
N ARG A 56 -10.13 -12.31 -26.54
CA ARG A 56 -11.12 -13.26 -26.04
C ARG A 56 -11.20 -13.05 -24.53
N ILE A 57 -12.18 -12.27 -24.09
CA ILE A 57 -12.51 -12.07 -22.68
C ILE A 57 -13.11 -13.35 -22.11
N TRP A 58 -12.97 -13.55 -20.81
CA TRP A 58 -13.54 -14.72 -20.15
C TRP A 58 -15.09 -14.72 -20.24
N PRO A 59 -15.71 -15.78 -20.78
CA PRO A 59 -17.16 -15.84 -20.95
C PRO A 59 -17.92 -15.60 -19.64
N ASN A 60 -19.06 -14.90 -19.71
CA ASN A 60 -19.87 -14.51 -18.56
C ASN A 60 -19.11 -13.70 -17.49
N LYS A 61 -17.92 -13.17 -17.81
CA LYS A 61 -16.99 -12.52 -16.87
C LYS A 61 -16.49 -13.47 -15.77
N GLN A 62 -16.47 -14.77 -16.04
CA GLN A 62 -16.03 -15.79 -15.06
C GLN A 62 -14.75 -16.47 -15.55
N MET A 63 -13.70 -16.47 -14.72
CA MET A 63 -12.50 -17.27 -14.92
C MET A 63 -12.43 -18.39 -13.87
N PRO A 64 -13.00 -19.58 -14.12
CA PRO A 64 -13.00 -20.65 -13.13
C PRO A 64 -11.58 -21.14 -12.84
N ILE A 65 -11.21 -21.30 -11.56
CA ILE A 65 -9.84 -21.60 -11.15
C ILE A 65 -9.68 -23.08 -10.78
N LYS A 66 -8.69 -23.74 -11.38
CA LYS A 66 -8.26 -25.10 -11.06
C LYS A 66 -6.79 -25.11 -10.64
N PHE A 67 -6.52 -25.48 -9.39
CA PHE A 67 -5.14 -25.68 -8.92
C PHE A 67 -4.62 -27.06 -9.32
N HIS A 68 -3.44 -27.10 -9.95
CA HIS A 68 -2.66 -28.31 -10.12
C HIS A 68 -2.12 -28.83 -8.76
N SER A 69 -1.75 -30.11 -8.69
CA SER A 69 -1.20 -30.73 -7.48
C SER A 69 0.13 -30.13 -7.04
N SER A 70 0.91 -29.58 -7.98
CA SER A 70 2.20 -28.92 -7.72
C SER A 70 2.09 -27.62 -6.92
N VAL A 71 0.91 -26.96 -6.89
CA VAL A 71 0.80 -25.60 -6.36
C VAL A 71 0.85 -25.61 -4.83
N GLY A 72 1.93 -25.05 -4.29
CA GLY A 72 2.23 -24.96 -2.86
C GLY A 72 1.30 -24.02 -2.07
N ARG A 73 1.47 -24.02 -0.75
CA ARG A 73 0.63 -23.24 0.18
C ARG A 73 0.81 -21.73 0.04
N ARG A 74 1.98 -21.23 -0.38
CA ARG A 74 2.20 -19.79 -0.59
C ARG A 74 1.54 -19.34 -1.89
N ALA A 75 1.84 -19.96 -3.04
CA ALA A 75 1.18 -19.70 -4.31
C ALA A 75 -0.37 -19.75 -4.22
N ARG A 76 -0.95 -20.75 -3.53
CA ARG A 76 -2.41 -20.80 -3.30
C ARG A 76 -2.96 -19.58 -2.55
N ARG A 77 -2.24 -19.07 -1.54
CA ARG A 77 -2.63 -17.86 -0.80
C ARG A 77 -2.47 -16.61 -1.66
N ALA A 78 -1.41 -16.54 -2.46
CA ALA A 78 -1.17 -15.44 -3.39
C ALA A 78 -2.29 -15.33 -4.43
N VAL A 79 -2.66 -16.44 -5.07
CA VAL A 79 -3.80 -16.52 -5.99
C VAL A 79 -5.13 -16.17 -5.30
N GLN A 80 -5.40 -16.67 -4.09
CA GLN A 80 -6.61 -16.29 -3.38
C GLN A 80 -6.64 -14.78 -3.05
N THR A 81 -5.51 -14.20 -2.67
CA THR A 81 -5.38 -12.76 -2.45
C THR A 81 -5.66 -11.99 -3.74
N ALA A 82 -5.12 -12.45 -4.87
CA ALA A 82 -5.33 -11.84 -6.17
C ALA A 82 -6.80 -11.87 -6.62
N ILE A 83 -7.44 -13.03 -6.49
CA ILE A 83 -8.90 -13.21 -6.71
C ILE A 83 -9.68 -12.20 -5.87
N ASN A 84 -9.44 -12.16 -4.56
CA ASN A 84 -10.15 -11.26 -3.66
C ASN A 84 -9.91 -9.77 -3.99
N THR A 85 -8.72 -9.38 -4.47
CA THR A 85 -8.44 -8.02 -4.94
C THR A 85 -9.32 -7.68 -6.14
N LEU A 86 -9.42 -8.58 -7.12
CA LEU A 86 -10.10 -8.32 -8.39
C LEU A 86 -11.62 -8.45 -8.28
N GLU A 87 -12.15 -9.40 -7.50
CA GLU A 87 -13.60 -9.52 -7.25
C GLU A 87 -14.16 -8.34 -6.43
N GLY A 88 -13.36 -7.72 -5.57
CA GLY A 88 -13.78 -6.54 -4.79
C GLY A 88 -13.97 -5.28 -5.65
N GLU A 89 -13.31 -5.22 -6.81
CA GLU A 89 -13.13 -4.00 -7.63
C GLU A 89 -13.79 -4.07 -8.99
N THR A 90 -14.11 -5.28 -9.41
CA THR A 90 -14.63 -5.55 -10.74
C THR A 90 -15.90 -6.39 -10.63
N CYS A 91 -16.52 -6.59 -11.77
CA CYS A 91 -17.63 -7.52 -11.92
C CYS A 91 -17.19 -8.90 -12.46
N ILE A 92 -15.88 -9.18 -12.39
CA ILE A 92 -15.27 -10.45 -12.79
C ILE A 92 -15.30 -11.38 -11.59
N SER A 93 -15.63 -12.67 -11.79
CA SER A 93 -15.57 -13.67 -10.73
C SER A 93 -14.67 -14.85 -11.08
N PHE A 94 -14.16 -15.51 -10.04
CA PHE A 94 -13.17 -16.58 -10.16
C PHE A 94 -13.66 -17.84 -9.43
N PRO A 95 -14.79 -18.44 -9.88
CA PRO A 95 -15.38 -19.58 -9.19
C PRO A 95 -14.41 -20.76 -9.14
N LYS A 96 -14.50 -21.58 -8.09
CA LYS A 96 -13.77 -22.84 -8.04
C LYS A 96 -14.21 -23.71 -9.22
N TYR A 97 -13.24 -24.29 -9.94
CA TYR A 97 -13.53 -25.21 -11.04
C TYR A 97 -14.40 -26.40 -10.60
N ASP A 98 -15.37 -26.72 -11.45
CA ASP A 98 -16.31 -27.84 -11.35
C ASP A 98 -16.52 -28.37 -12.78
N SER A 99 -16.28 -29.66 -12.99
CA SER A 99 -16.33 -30.30 -14.31
C SER A 99 -17.72 -30.39 -14.93
N ASN A 100 -18.78 -30.24 -14.14
CA ASN A 100 -20.17 -30.28 -14.61
C ASN A 100 -20.66 -28.90 -15.08
N LEU A 101 -20.08 -27.83 -14.52
CA LEU A 101 -20.49 -26.44 -14.79
C LEU A 101 -19.55 -25.73 -15.77
N HIS A 102 -18.25 -26.01 -15.71
CA HIS A 102 -17.23 -25.18 -16.34
C HIS A 102 -16.57 -25.89 -17.54
N LYS A 103 -17.04 -25.58 -18.76
CA LYS A 103 -16.40 -26.04 -20.01
C LYS A 103 -15.02 -25.40 -20.25
N ASN A 104 -14.71 -24.27 -19.64
CA ASN A 104 -13.42 -23.59 -19.71
C ASN A 104 -12.99 -23.15 -18.32
N TYR A 105 -11.68 -23.22 -18.05
CA TYR A 105 -11.09 -22.85 -16.76
C TYR A 105 -9.62 -22.49 -16.92
N MET A 106 -9.09 -21.75 -15.96
CA MET A 106 -7.69 -21.40 -15.81
C MET A 106 -6.98 -22.42 -14.91
N THR A 107 -5.85 -22.95 -15.36
CA THR A 107 -5.01 -23.86 -14.59
C THR A 107 -3.87 -23.10 -13.92
N ILE A 108 -3.86 -23.06 -12.59
CA ILE A 108 -2.70 -22.60 -11.83
C ILE A 108 -1.74 -23.79 -11.63
N LYS A 109 -0.48 -23.63 -12.00
CA LYS A 109 0.58 -24.64 -11.84
C LYS A 109 1.87 -24.02 -11.28
N SER A 110 2.80 -24.89 -10.92
CA SER A 110 4.11 -24.55 -10.34
C SER A 110 5.13 -25.59 -10.80
N THR A 111 5.22 -25.80 -12.11
CA THR A 111 5.95 -26.92 -12.74
C THR A 111 7.04 -26.45 -13.71
N GLU A 112 7.18 -25.14 -13.88
CA GLU A 112 8.15 -24.50 -14.76
C GLU A 112 8.84 -23.35 -14.01
N GLU A 113 9.93 -22.87 -14.57
CA GLU A 113 10.64 -21.65 -14.13
C GLU A 113 9.85 -20.38 -14.51
N GLY A 114 9.97 -19.36 -13.65
CA GLY A 114 9.37 -18.04 -13.76
C GLY A 114 7.86 -17.98 -13.44
N CYS A 115 7.37 -16.78 -13.12
CA CYS A 115 5.95 -16.47 -13.25
C CYS A 115 5.66 -16.05 -14.69
N LYS A 116 4.55 -16.57 -15.24
CA LYS A 116 4.13 -16.30 -16.63
C LYS A 116 2.69 -16.78 -16.88
N ALA A 117 2.02 -16.11 -17.81
CA ALA A 117 0.63 -16.34 -18.15
C ALA A 117 0.34 -16.18 -19.64
N PHE A 118 -0.63 -16.94 -20.12
CA PHE A 118 -1.23 -16.68 -21.43
C PHE A 118 -2.09 -15.42 -21.40
N VAL A 119 -1.96 -14.56 -22.42
CA VAL A 119 -2.74 -13.31 -22.46
C VAL A 119 -4.17 -13.55 -22.98
N GLY A 120 -5.17 -13.35 -22.11
CA GLY A 120 -6.61 -13.53 -22.40
C GLY A 120 -7.08 -14.99 -22.49
N PHE A 121 -8.40 -15.19 -22.51
CA PHE A 121 -9.02 -16.52 -22.59
C PHE A 121 -8.77 -17.21 -23.95
N LYS A 122 -8.47 -18.50 -23.93
CA LYS A 122 -8.35 -19.37 -25.13
C LYS A 122 -9.37 -20.50 -25.06
N GLU A 123 -10.02 -20.83 -26.18
CA GLU A 123 -10.97 -21.97 -26.23
C GLU A 123 -10.28 -23.32 -26.05
N ASN A 124 -8.99 -23.41 -26.39
CA ASN A 124 -8.18 -24.57 -26.03
C ASN A 124 -7.77 -24.45 -24.56
N GLN A 125 -8.30 -25.30 -23.69
CA GLN A 125 -7.98 -25.31 -22.26
C GLN A 125 -6.49 -25.45 -21.98
N ASN A 126 -5.74 -26.13 -22.86
CA ASN A 126 -4.29 -26.26 -22.70
C ASN A 126 -3.56 -24.91 -22.74
N HIS A 127 -4.17 -23.86 -23.28
CA HIS A 127 -3.59 -22.51 -23.39
C HIS A 127 -4.20 -21.51 -22.38
N ASN A 128 -4.92 -22.00 -21.35
CA ASN A 128 -5.36 -21.20 -20.19
C ASN A 128 -4.56 -21.63 -18.95
N GLN A 129 -3.31 -21.16 -18.85
CA GLN A 129 -2.41 -21.55 -17.76
C GLN A 129 -1.67 -20.34 -17.18
N ILE A 130 -1.51 -20.34 -15.85
CA ILE A 130 -0.61 -19.48 -15.10
C ILE A 130 0.40 -20.40 -14.41
N ASN A 131 1.69 -20.16 -14.62
CA ASN A 131 2.74 -20.76 -13.81
C ASN A 131 3.18 -19.77 -12.73
N LEU A 132 3.27 -20.24 -11.48
CA LEU A 132 3.93 -19.54 -10.37
C LEU A 132 5.00 -20.50 -9.85
N GLU A 133 6.28 -20.19 -10.06
CA GLU A 133 7.39 -21.08 -9.71
C GLU A 133 7.36 -21.52 -8.24
N SER A 134 7.62 -22.80 -7.99
CA SER A 134 7.55 -23.39 -6.66
C SER A 134 8.79 -23.06 -5.83
N GLY A 135 8.64 -22.25 -4.79
CA GLY A 135 9.70 -21.90 -3.86
C GLY A 135 10.35 -20.54 -4.15
N ASP A 136 10.12 -19.97 -5.33
CA ASP A 136 10.49 -18.58 -5.60
C ASP A 136 9.55 -17.62 -4.86
N SER A 137 10.14 -16.74 -4.06
CA SER A 137 9.40 -15.84 -3.18
C SER A 137 8.70 -14.69 -3.92
N PHE A 138 9.15 -14.37 -5.12
CA PHE A 138 8.53 -13.36 -5.98
C PHE A 138 7.30 -13.95 -6.70
N CYS A 139 7.44 -15.09 -7.39
CA CYS A 139 6.36 -15.81 -8.05
C CYS A 139 5.26 -16.25 -7.08
N GLU A 140 5.61 -16.72 -5.88
CA GLU A 140 4.63 -17.06 -4.83
C GLU A 140 4.07 -15.82 -4.07
N SER A 141 4.30 -14.60 -4.56
CA SER A 141 3.79 -13.35 -3.98
C SER A 141 2.43 -12.94 -4.54
N SER A 142 1.60 -12.26 -3.72
CA SER A 142 0.31 -11.74 -4.18
C SER A 142 0.41 -10.71 -5.32
N PRO A 143 1.40 -9.79 -5.35
CA PRO A 143 1.66 -8.93 -6.50
C PRO A 143 1.78 -9.70 -7.82
N SER A 144 2.67 -10.70 -7.89
CA SER A 144 2.89 -11.47 -9.10
C SER A 144 1.66 -12.29 -9.47
N ALA A 145 0.99 -12.91 -8.48
CA ALA A 145 -0.28 -13.60 -8.75
C ALA A 145 -1.39 -12.69 -9.30
N ILE A 146 -1.42 -11.41 -8.92
CA ILE A 146 -2.34 -10.40 -9.51
C ILE A 146 -1.93 -10.11 -10.96
N HIS A 147 -0.64 -9.89 -11.21
CA HIS A 147 -0.06 -9.62 -12.53
C HIS A 147 -0.41 -10.73 -13.53
N GLU A 148 -0.12 -12.00 -13.18
CA GLU A 148 -0.40 -13.16 -14.03
C GLU A 148 -1.91 -13.38 -14.29
N ILE A 149 -2.74 -13.07 -13.30
CA ILE A 149 -4.20 -13.11 -13.46
C ILE A 149 -4.65 -11.98 -14.40
N MET A 150 -4.09 -10.77 -14.29
CA MET A 150 -4.43 -9.66 -15.19
C MET A 150 -4.03 -9.95 -16.64
N HIS A 151 -2.86 -10.56 -16.89
CA HIS A 151 -2.52 -11.11 -18.21
C HIS A 151 -3.59 -12.11 -18.69
N SER A 152 -3.97 -13.07 -17.85
CA SER A 152 -5.01 -14.05 -18.17
C SER A 152 -6.39 -13.46 -18.46
N LEU A 153 -6.68 -12.27 -17.94
CA LEU A 153 -7.90 -11.50 -18.23
C LEU A 153 -7.77 -10.65 -19.50
N GLY A 154 -6.58 -10.54 -20.10
CA GLY A 154 -6.33 -9.85 -21.37
C GLY A 154 -5.62 -8.50 -21.26
N VAL A 155 -4.95 -8.22 -20.14
CA VAL A 155 -4.18 -6.98 -19.93
C VAL A 155 -2.72 -7.21 -20.35
N TYR A 156 -2.18 -6.29 -21.15
CA TYR A 156 -0.76 -6.23 -21.53
C TYR A 156 0.01 -5.30 -20.58
N HIS A 157 1.34 -5.29 -20.65
CA HIS A 157 2.14 -4.34 -19.88
C HIS A 157 1.99 -2.88 -20.33
N GLU A 158 2.19 -1.96 -19.39
CA GLU A 158 2.02 -0.53 -19.61
C GLU A 158 3.11 0.05 -20.53
N GLN A 159 4.37 -0.40 -20.39
CA GLN A 159 5.48 0.07 -21.25
C GLN A 159 5.38 -0.36 -22.72
N ASN A 160 4.48 -1.30 -23.03
CA ASN A 160 4.19 -1.73 -24.40
C ASN A 160 3.01 -0.97 -25.03
N ARG A 161 2.43 0.04 -24.37
CA ARG A 161 1.41 0.90 -24.98
C ARG A 161 1.90 1.57 -26.26
N TYR A 162 1.01 1.71 -27.25
CA TYR A 162 1.32 2.38 -28.52
C TYR A 162 1.70 3.88 -28.34
N ASP A 163 1.22 4.52 -27.27
CA ASP A 163 1.47 5.92 -26.92
C ASP A 163 2.59 6.11 -25.87
N ARG A 164 3.29 5.04 -25.46
CA ARG A 164 4.28 5.08 -24.37
C ARG A 164 5.44 6.06 -24.59
N ASP A 165 5.79 6.34 -25.85
CA ASP A 165 6.88 7.27 -26.22
C ASP A 165 6.56 8.74 -25.86
N GLU A 166 5.31 9.07 -25.47
CA GLU A 166 4.97 10.37 -24.88
C GLU A 166 5.27 10.47 -23.36
N TYR A 167 5.74 9.38 -22.75
CA TYR A 167 5.84 9.20 -21.30
C TYR A 167 7.20 8.64 -20.87
N ILE A 168 7.72 7.64 -21.60
CA ILE A 168 9.05 7.07 -21.41
C ILE A 168 9.81 6.98 -22.75
N GLU A 169 11.13 7.08 -22.69
CA GLU A 169 12.01 6.75 -23.81
C GLU A 169 12.75 5.46 -23.48
N VAL A 170 12.58 4.43 -24.30
CA VAL A 170 13.30 3.15 -24.16
C VAL A 170 14.70 3.29 -24.70
N LEU A 171 15.68 2.95 -23.86
CA LEU A 171 17.10 2.99 -24.15
C LEU A 171 17.53 1.63 -24.70
N PHE A 172 17.18 1.35 -25.96
CA PHE A 172 17.38 0.03 -26.58
C PHE A 172 18.83 -0.48 -26.51
N ASP A 173 19.82 0.40 -26.59
CA ASP A 173 21.24 0.05 -26.43
C ASP A 173 21.58 -0.55 -25.05
N ASN A 174 20.82 -0.20 -24.02
CA ASN A 174 20.97 -0.72 -22.65
C ASN A 174 20.27 -2.07 -22.44
N LEU A 175 19.43 -2.54 -23.37
CA LEU A 175 18.72 -3.81 -23.25
C LEU A 175 19.62 -5.01 -23.61
N MET A 176 19.38 -6.15 -22.96
CA MET A 176 20.00 -7.42 -23.39
C MET A 176 19.40 -7.87 -24.74
N PRO A 177 20.18 -8.51 -25.64
CA PRO A 177 19.70 -8.84 -27.00
C PRO A 177 18.41 -9.68 -27.04
N ASP A 178 18.23 -10.57 -26.06
CA ASP A 178 17.07 -11.46 -25.88
C ASP A 178 15.87 -10.78 -25.18
N THR A 179 16.03 -9.57 -24.65
CA THR A 179 14.97 -8.80 -23.99
C THR A 179 14.45 -7.63 -24.84
N VAL A 180 15.17 -7.23 -25.90
CA VAL A 180 14.77 -6.14 -26.83
C VAL A 180 13.31 -6.26 -27.29
N SER A 181 12.88 -7.46 -27.68
CA SER A 181 11.50 -7.69 -28.17
C SER A 181 10.42 -7.49 -27.10
N GLN A 182 10.78 -7.53 -25.81
CA GLN A 182 9.87 -7.28 -24.68
C GLN A 182 9.51 -5.79 -24.54
N TYR A 183 10.26 -4.90 -25.20
CA TYR A 183 10.05 -3.45 -25.18
C TYR A 183 9.40 -2.88 -26.46
N TYR A 184 9.02 -3.74 -27.41
CA TYR A 184 8.30 -3.34 -28.62
C TYR A 184 6.87 -2.92 -28.29
N LYS A 185 6.37 -1.89 -28.97
CA LYS A 185 5.00 -1.39 -28.74
C LYS A 185 3.97 -2.36 -29.31
N GLN A 186 2.92 -2.66 -28.58
CA GLN A 186 1.74 -3.35 -29.13
C GLN A 186 1.04 -2.43 -30.14
N SER A 187 0.37 -3.02 -31.12
CA SER A 187 -0.44 -2.25 -32.06
C SER A 187 -1.67 -1.64 -31.35
N ARG A 188 -2.16 -0.51 -31.87
CA ARG A 188 -3.41 0.12 -31.39
C ARG A 188 -4.66 -0.76 -31.57
N ALA A 189 -4.59 -1.80 -32.41
CA ALA A 189 -5.66 -2.78 -32.56
C ALA A 189 -5.61 -3.89 -31.48
N ASP A 190 -4.44 -4.14 -30.90
CA ASP A 190 -4.20 -5.18 -29.90
C ASP A 190 -4.31 -4.65 -28.45
N LEU A 191 -3.92 -3.38 -28.23
CA LEU A 191 -3.91 -2.71 -26.93
C LEU A 191 -4.69 -1.39 -27.00
N GLU A 192 -5.95 -1.44 -26.55
CA GLU A 192 -6.79 -0.26 -26.34
C GLU A 192 -6.48 0.37 -24.97
N THR A 193 -6.33 1.70 -24.93
CA THR A 193 -6.06 2.44 -23.68
C THR A 193 -7.34 2.81 -22.94
N TYR A 194 -8.50 2.67 -23.60
CA TYR A 194 -9.82 3.01 -23.08
C TYR A 194 -9.96 4.47 -22.64
N GLY A 195 -9.13 5.36 -23.20
CA GLY A 195 -9.02 6.77 -22.81
C GLY A 195 -8.40 6.99 -21.42
N GLU A 196 -7.73 5.99 -20.83
CA GLU A 196 -7.01 6.14 -19.57
C GLU A 196 -5.60 6.71 -19.79
N PRO A 197 -5.12 7.60 -18.90
CA PRO A 197 -3.76 8.13 -18.98
C PRO A 197 -2.71 7.02 -18.79
N TYR A 198 -1.46 7.32 -19.15
CA TYR A 198 -0.32 6.44 -18.86
C TYR A 198 -0.08 6.32 -17.35
N ASP A 199 0.16 5.09 -16.90
CA ASP A 199 0.23 4.77 -15.47
C ASP A 199 1.58 4.18 -15.05
N TYR A 200 2.50 5.07 -14.67
CA TYR A 200 3.79 4.70 -14.07
C TYR A 200 3.67 3.87 -12.77
N GLY A 201 2.50 3.91 -12.10
CA GLY A 201 2.21 3.17 -10.88
C GLY A 201 1.47 1.84 -11.12
N SER A 202 1.25 1.46 -12.38
CA SER A 202 0.56 0.22 -12.76
C SER A 202 1.30 -1.00 -12.24
N ILE A 203 0.54 -2.02 -11.80
CA ILE A 203 1.13 -3.34 -11.52
C ILE A 203 1.64 -4.04 -12.78
N MET A 204 1.21 -3.58 -13.95
CA MET A 204 1.60 -4.09 -15.26
C MET A 204 2.77 -3.30 -15.89
N HIS A 205 3.44 -2.41 -15.18
CA HIS A 205 4.63 -1.71 -15.71
C HIS A 205 5.92 -2.44 -15.31
N TYR A 206 6.85 -2.63 -16.24
CA TYR A 206 8.21 -3.12 -15.93
C TYR A 206 9.00 -2.12 -15.08
N GLU A 207 9.87 -2.63 -14.21
CA GLU A 207 10.85 -1.81 -13.49
C GLU A 207 11.87 -1.19 -14.44
N VAL A 208 12.46 -0.06 -14.05
CA VAL A 208 13.40 0.74 -14.87
C VAL A 208 14.58 -0.07 -15.40
N ARG A 209 14.98 -1.15 -14.70
CA ARG A 209 16.19 -1.94 -14.99
C ARG A 209 15.87 -3.34 -15.54
N ALA A 210 14.60 -3.66 -15.84
CA ALA A 210 14.18 -4.99 -16.28
C ALA A 210 14.87 -5.42 -17.59
N GLY A 211 15.56 -6.57 -17.58
CA GLY A 211 16.18 -7.13 -18.78
C GLY A 211 17.35 -6.30 -19.35
N THR A 212 18.04 -5.52 -18.52
CA THR A 212 19.09 -4.59 -18.96
C THR A 212 20.50 -5.14 -18.81
N LYS A 213 21.42 -4.63 -19.64
CA LYS A 213 22.87 -4.82 -19.50
C LYS A 213 23.35 -4.12 -18.23
N TYR A 214 24.04 -4.84 -17.36
CA TYR A 214 24.79 -4.29 -16.21
C TYR A 214 23.98 -3.42 -15.23
N GLY A 215 22.64 -3.57 -15.17
CA GLY A 215 21.77 -2.78 -14.29
C GLY A 215 21.58 -1.32 -14.73
N LEU A 216 21.90 -0.99 -15.99
CA LEU A 216 21.60 0.30 -16.62
C LEU A 216 20.07 0.52 -16.71
N PRO A 217 19.58 1.77 -16.80
CA PRO A 217 18.16 2.00 -17.09
C PRO A 217 17.82 1.53 -18.51
N GLY A 218 16.77 0.70 -18.64
CA GLY A 218 16.18 0.27 -19.91
C GLY A 218 15.23 1.30 -20.51
N PHE A 219 14.76 2.25 -19.71
CA PHE A 219 14.05 3.44 -20.15
C PHE A 219 14.29 4.61 -19.19
N ARG A 220 14.02 5.83 -19.65
CA ARG A 220 13.94 7.05 -18.82
C ARG A 220 12.56 7.71 -18.95
N VAL A 221 12.14 8.44 -17.93
CA VAL A 221 10.83 9.10 -17.90
C VAL A 221 10.92 10.51 -18.48
N LEU A 222 10.02 10.83 -19.41
CA LEU A 222 9.97 12.10 -20.14
C LEU A 222 9.12 13.18 -19.43
N ARG A 223 8.46 12.82 -18.33
CA ARG A 223 7.64 13.70 -17.49
C ARG A 223 8.08 13.60 -16.03
N SER A 224 7.70 14.58 -15.19
CA SER A 224 8.08 14.59 -13.77
C SER A 224 7.43 13.44 -12.99
N TYR A 225 8.16 12.33 -12.81
CA TYR A 225 7.80 11.18 -11.97
C TYR A 225 9.06 10.62 -11.29
N ASN A 226 8.90 9.85 -10.21
CA ASN A 226 10.03 9.15 -9.57
C ASN A 226 10.31 7.82 -10.30
N GLU A 227 11.42 7.74 -11.03
CA GLU A 227 11.78 6.54 -11.81
C GLU A 227 11.91 5.29 -10.92
N ASP A 228 12.57 5.40 -9.76
CA ASP A 228 12.78 4.28 -8.82
C ASP A 228 11.49 3.81 -8.11
N ALA A 229 10.31 4.38 -8.43
CA ALA A 229 9.02 3.85 -7.98
C ALA A 229 8.34 2.93 -9.02
N ILE A 230 8.78 2.96 -10.27
CA ILE A 230 8.15 2.27 -11.41
C ILE A 230 8.43 0.77 -11.35
N GLY A 231 7.42 -0.07 -11.59
CA GLY A 231 7.51 -1.54 -11.57
C GLY A 231 7.64 -2.17 -10.18
N HIS A 232 7.58 -1.39 -9.12
CA HIS A 232 7.58 -1.89 -7.73
C HIS A 232 6.21 -1.87 -7.06
N ALA A 233 5.14 -1.69 -7.85
CA ALA A 233 3.77 -1.86 -7.41
C ALA A 233 3.54 -3.25 -6.77
N LYS A 234 2.60 -3.31 -5.81
CA LYS A 234 2.28 -4.56 -5.08
C LYS A 234 0.77 -4.89 -5.08
N ALA A 235 -0.01 -4.11 -5.84
CA ALA A 235 -1.45 -4.24 -6.13
C ALA A 235 -1.75 -3.39 -7.38
N PRO A 236 -2.89 -3.62 -8.05
CA PRO A 236 -3.33 -2.80 -9.16
C PRO A 236 -3.45 -1.34 -8.73
N SER A 237 -3.16 -0.44 -9.66
CA SER A 237 -3.55 0.95 -9.52
C SER A 237 -5.06 1.14 -9.73
N ARG A 238 -5.55 2.35 -9.50
CA ARG A 238 -6.93 2.71 -9.86
C ARG A 238 -7.15 2.74 -11.39
N ILE A 239 -6.10 2.98 -12.18
CA ILE A 239 -6.16 2.96 -13.65
C ILE A 239 -6.22 1.52 -14.17
N ASP A 240 -5.42 0.61 -13.61
CA ASP A 240 -5.46 -0.84 -13.91
C ASP A 240 -6.88 -1.40 -13.79
N LEU A 241 -7.54 -1.08 -12.67
CA LEU A 241 -8.88 -1.56 -12.36
C LEU A 241 -9.94 -0.90 -13.25
N ARG A 242 -9.78 0.39 -13.61
CA ARG A 242 -10.66 1.04 -14.61
C ARG A 242 -10.50 0.45 -16.00
N LYS A 243 -9.27 0.16 -16.46
CA LYS A 243 -9.02 -0.53 -17.75
C LYS A 243 -9.72 -1.89 -17.76
N LEU A 244 -9.54 -2.68 -16.70
CA LEU A 244 -10.16 -4.01 -16.56
C LEU A 244 -11.69 -3.94 -16.48
N ASN A 245 -12.26 -2.97 -15.74
CA ASN A 245 -13.70 -2.73 -15.69
C ASN A 245 -14.29 -2.28 -17.03
N LYS A 246 -13.57 -1.48 -17.82
CA LYS A 246 -13.99 -1.09 -19.17
C LYS A 246 -13.92 -2.28 -20.14
N LEU A 247 -12.83 -3.05 -20.14
CA LEU A 247 -12.65 -4.28 -20.93
C LEU A 247 -13.78 -5.30 -20.68
N TYR A 248 -14.18 -5.48 -19.42
CA TYR A 248 -15.25 -6.41 -19.04
C TYR A 248 -16.65 -5.77 -18.97
N GLY A 249 -16.82 -4.50 -19.35
CA GLY A 249 -18.10 -3.80 -19.34
C GLY A 249 -18.79 -3.84 -17.98
N CYS A 250 -18.05 -3.56 -16.90
CA CYS A 250 -18.59 -3.56 -15.55
C CYS A 250 -19.46 -2.33 -15.26
N PRO A 251 -20.56 -2.47 -14.48
CA PRO A 251 -21.44 -1.35 -14.18
C PRO A 251 -20.69 -0.21 -13.48
N ALA A 252 -21.11 1.04 -13.69
CA ALA A 252 -20.49 2.20 -13.05
C ALA A 252 -20.54 2.15 -11.51
N SER A 253 -21.44 1.39 -10.91
CA SER A 253 -21.49 1.11 -9.46
C SER A 253 -20.36 0.20 -8.94
N HIS A 254 -19.59 -0.46 -9.82
CA HIS A 254 -18.33 -1.13 -9.47
C HIS A 254 -17.10 -0.22 -9.66
N ASN A 255 -17.21 0.93 -10.34
CA ASN A 255 -16.10 1.88 -10.49
C ASN A 255 -15.78 2.66 -9.20
N THR A 256 -16.35 2.31 -8.04
CA THR A 256 -16.28 3.09 -6.79
C THR A 256 -15.48 2.46 -5.63
N GLY A 257 -14.93 1.25 -5.73
CA GLY A 257 -13.73 0.82 -4.97
C GLY A 257 -12.46 1.08 -5.79
N CYS A 258 -11.20 1.10 -5.32
CA CYS A 258 -10.55 0.99 -4.00
C CYS A 258 -10.29 -0.37 -3.29
N SER A 259 -9.62 -1.34 -3.94
CA SER A 259 -9.02 -2.55 -3.31
C SER A 259 -7.52 -2.66 -3.55
N LEU A 260 -6.82 -3.16 -2.53
CA LEU A 260 -5.38 -2.98 -2.36
C LEU A 260 -4.71 -4.17 -1.65
N LYS A 261 -3.37 -4.17 -1.75
CA LYS A 261 -2.33 -5.03 -1.12
C LYS A 261 -2.74 -5.80 0.14
N VAL A 262 -2.24 -7.04 0.24
CA VAL A 262 -2.44 -8.09 1.26
C VAL A 262 -2.78 -7.66 2.71
N PRO A 263 -2.11 -6.68 3.35
CA PRO A 263 -2.57 -6.19 4.67
C PRO A 263 -3.99 -5.62 4.59
N ARG A 264 -4.23 -4.76 3.58
CA ARG A 264 -5.55 -4.22 3.26
C ARG A 264 -6.58 -5.29 2.91
N LEU A 265 -6.22 -6.53 2.55
CA LEU A 265 -7.19 -7.60 2.28
C LEU A 265 -7.67 -8.37 3.52
N LYS A 266 -6.83 -8.56 4.55
CA LYS A 266 -7.31 -8.98 5.88
C LYS A 266 -8.11 -7.87 6.56
N ILE A 267 -7.66 -6.64 6.40
CA ILE A 267 -8.31 -5.44 6.92
C ILE A 267 -9.68 -5.25 6.24
N LEU A 268 -9.75 -5.36 4.91
CA LEU A 268 -10.99 -5.26 4.15
C LEU A 268 -11.90 -6.46 4.40
N SER A 269 -11.38 -7.70 4.51
CA SER A 269 -12.23 -8.84 4.88
C SER A 269 -12.82 -8.66 6.27
N ARG A 270 -12.07 -8.16 7.27
CA ARG A 270 -12.62 -7.87 8.61
C ARG A 270 -13.54 -6.64 8.65
N PHE A 271 -13.25 -5.61 7.86
CA PHE A 271 -14.13 -4.45 7.68
C PHE A 271 -15.48 -4.88 7.07
N LEU A 272 -15.47 -5.71 6.04
CA LEU A 272 -16.68 -6.29 5.44
C LEU A 272 -17.38 -7.26 6.42
N SER A 273 -16.62 -8.10 7.15
CA SER A 273 -17.17 -8.94 8.21
C SER A 273 -17.76 -8.14 9.38
N SER A 274 -17.38 -6.88 9.63
CA SER A 274 -18.00 -6.08 10.70
C SER A 274 -19.45 -5.64 10.42
N TYR A 275 -19.94 -5.86 9.20
CA TYR A 275 -21.37 -5.80 8.85
C TYR A 275 -22.06 -7.19 8.86
N GLY A 276 -21.33 -8.26 9.21
CA GLY A 276 -21.81 -9.65 9.35
C GLY A 276 -21.57 -10.21 10.76
N SER A 277 -22.18 -11.35 11.07
CA SER A 277 -22.22 -11.90 12.44
C SER A 277 -21.12 -12.93 12.76
N ASP A 278 -19.96 -12.86 12.11
CA ASP A 278 -18.93 -13.90 12.21
C ASP A 278 -17.76 -13.43 13.11
N GLU A 279 -17.79 -13.86 14.37
CA GLU A 279 -16.85 -13.41 15.40
C GLU A 279 -15.53 -14.18 15.39
N SER A 280 -14.42 -13.45 15.49
CA SER A 280 -13.09 -14.01 15.72
C SER A 280 -12.92 -14.35 17.20
N GLU A 281 -12.49 -15.57 17.54
CA GLU A 281 -12.16 -15.97 18.92
C GLU A 281 -11.08 -15.08 19.57
N ARG A 282 -10.22 -14.42 18.77
CA ARG A 282 -9.31 -13.40 19.30
C ARG A 282 -10.07 -12.12 19.58
N ASN A 283 -9.92 -11.65 20.83
CA ASN A 283 -10.54 -10.45 21.41
C ASN A 283 -12.05 -10.49 21.66
N SER A 284 -12.70 -11.67 21.63
CA SER A 284 -14.14 -11.86 21.95
C SER A 284 -14.67 -11.06 23.16
N TRP A 285 -13.84 -10.86 24.19
CA TRP A 285 -14.12 -9.99 25.34
C TRP A 285 -14.57 -8.55 24.98
N ILE A 286 -14.25 -8.06 23.77
CA ILE A 286 -14.73 -6.77 23.25
C ILE A 286 -16.22 -6.84 22.91
N THR A 287 -16.79 -7.98 22.54
CA THR A 287 -18.24 -8.14 22.28
C THR A 287 -19.01 -8.89 23.38
N GLU A 288 -18.36 -9.72 24.20
CA GLU A 288 -18.98 -10.51 25.29
C GLU A 288 -19.83 -9.69 26.27
N ASP A 289 -19.38 -8.49 26.66
CA ASP A 289 -20.06 -7.60 27.63
C ASP A 289 -20.90 -6.49 26.94
N ALA A 290 -21.40 -6.72 25.72
CA ALA A 290 -22.05 -5.67 24.92
C ALA A 290 -23.59 -5.60 25.13
N ILE A 291 -24.06 -4.47 25.66
CA ILE A 291 -25.48 -4.21 25.90
C ILE A 291 -26.24 -4.07 24.56
N THR A 292 -27.30 -4.86 24.40
CA THR A 292 -28.21 -4.83 23.24
C THR A 292 -29.02 -3.54 23.19
N GLU A 293 -29.59 -3.23 22.02
CA GLU A 293 -30.27 -1.93 21.80
C GLU A 293 -31.55 -1.73 22.64
N ASP A 294 -32.14 -2.82 23.16
CA ASP A 294 -33.41 -2.84 23.88
C ASP A 294 -33.31 -2.59 25.40
N GLU A 295 -32.11 -2.61 26.01
CA GLU A 295 -31.98 -2.31 27.46
C GLU A 295 -31.88 -0.80 27.73
N SER A 296 -33.01 -0.10 27.58
CA SER A 296 -33.16 1.27 28.05
C SER A 296 -33.25 1.33 29.59
N THR A 297 -32.10 1.43 30.26
CA THR A 297 -32.07 1.86 31.66
C THR A 297 -32.06 3.39 31.73
N GLU A 298 -32.99 3.97 32.51
CA GLU A 298 -33.32 5.41 32.55
C GLU A 298 -32.26 6.30 33.23
N SER A 299 -30.99 5.89 33.23
CA SER A 299 -29.85 6.71 33.67
C SER A 299 -28.89 6.97 32.52
N ASP A 300 -29.41 7.43 31.38
CA ASP A 300 -28.65 8.10 30.32
C ASP A 300 -28.23 9.50 30.84
N ASP A 301 -27.43 9.54 31.91
CA ASP A 301 -26.84 10.77 32.45
C ASP A 301 -26.08 11.47 31.31
N GLU A 302 -26.46 12.73 31.07
CA GLU A 302 -26.11 13.48 29.88
C GLU A 302 -24.67 13.99 29.93
N LEU A 303 -23.70 13.08 29.91
CA LEU A 303 -22.27 13.37 29.86
C LEU A 303 -21.95 14.28 28.66
N THR A 304 -21.72 15.56 28.94
CA THR A 304 -21.35 16.57 27.96
C THR A 304 -19.85 16.48 27.64
N LEU A 305 -19.42 17.08 26.52
CA LEU A 305 -18.00 17.20 26.20
C LEU A 305 -17.18 17.88 27.32
N SER A 306 -17.80 18.82 28.06
CA SER A 306 -17.26 19.38 29.30
C SER A 306 -17.05 18.31 30.37
N ASP A 307 -18.07 17.51 30.72
CA ASP A 307 -17.93 16.45 31.74
C ASP A 307 -16.93 15.35 31.33
N LEU A 308 -16.72 15.19 30.02
CA LEU A 308 -15.75 14.27 29.47
C LEU A 308 -14.31 14.79 29.45
N PHE A 309 -14.08 16.11 29.38
CA PHE A 309 -12.77 16.70 29.08
C PHE A 309 -12.46 18.08 29.72
N SER A 310 -13.18 18.52 30.75
CA SER A 310 -12.97 19.81 31.46
C SER A 310 -11.68 19.91 32.29
N ASP A 311 -10.61 19.21 31.91
CA ASP A 311 -9.28 19.38 32.47
C ASP A 311 -8.61 20.55 31.72
N ASP A 312 -8.33 21.67 32.39
CA ASP A 312 -7.59 22.82 31.81
C ASP A 312 -6.23 22.43 31.20
N ASP A 313 -5.69 21.27 31.62
CA ASP A 313 -4.47 20.61 31.16
C ASP A 313 -4.56 20.06 29.71
N PHE A 314 -5.63 20.27 28.93
CA PHE A 314 -5.70 19.82 27.53
C PHE A 314 -6.00 20.94 26.51
N ASP A 315 -5.47 20.77 25.31
CA ASP A 315 -5.84 21.50 24.08
C ASP A 315 -6.69 20.60 23.17
N PHE A 316 -7.58 21.23 22.39
CA PHE A 316 -8.47 20.56 21.43
C PHE A 316 -8.21 21.09 20.03
N VAL A 317 -7.83 20.22 19.11
CA VAL A 317 -7.56 20.55 17.71
C VAL A 317 -8.41 19.65 16.82
N GLY A 318 -9.66 20.08 16.61
CA GLY A 318 -10.67 19.27 15.92
C GLY A 318 -11.15 18.11 16.80
N ASP A 319 -10.82 16.90 16.38
CA ASP A 319 -11.00 15.60 17.04
C ASP A 319 -9.80 15.21 17.93
N MET A 320 -8.65 15.87 17.81
CA MET A 320 -7.47 15.61 18.63
C MET A 320 -7.52 16.29 20.00
N ILE A 321 -7.27 15.52 21.07
CA ILE A 321 -7.13 16.00 22.45
C ILE A 321 -5.67 15.84 22.88
N ILE A 322 -5.00 16.94 23.22
CA ILE A 322 -3.54 16.99 23.41
C ILE A 322 -3.21 17.47 24.84
N GLU A 323 -2.39 16.72 25.60
CA GLU A 323 -2.01 17.13 26.97
C GLU A 323 -1.04 18.32 26.93
N LYS A 324 -1.44 19.44 27.55
CA LYS A 324 -0.56 20.58 27.81
C LYS A 324 0.49 20.18 28.84
N LYS A 325 1.77 20.34 28.49
CA LYS A 325 2.82 20.36 29.50
C LYS A 325 2.78 21.72 30.21
N LYS A 326 2.70 21.73 31.54
CA LYS A 326 3.09 22.92 32.31
C LYS A 326 4.55 23.25 31.96
N LEU A 327 4.77 24.42 31.38
CA LEU A 327 6.11 24.99 31.28
C LEU A 327 6.59 25.23 32.71
N GLU A 328 7.66 24.54 33.11
CA GLU A 328 8.54 25.08 34.13
C GLU A 328 9.33 26.20 33.46
N ASP A 329 9.46 27.34 34.14
CA ASP A 329 9.82 28.61 33.54
C ASP A 329 11.17 28.56 32.81
N ASP A 330 11.18 28.91 31.52
CA ASP A 330 12.40 29.12 30.75
C ASP A 330 12.16 30.28 29.77
N GLU A 331 12.48 31.49 30.21
CA GLU A 331 12.36 32.72 29.42
C GLU A 331 13.41 32.74 28.30
N SER A 332 13.01 32.68 27.02
CA SER A 332 13.80 33.31 25.94
C SER A 332 13.06 33.48 24.60
N SER A 333 13.25 34.67 24.03
CA SER A 333 13.01 35.07 22.62
C SER A 333 11.58 35.07 22.07
N GLU A 334 11.01 36.27 22.08
CA GLU A 334 9.99 36.70 21.13
C GLU A 334 10.62 36.94 19.75
N GLU A 335 10.05 36.34 18.71
CA GLU A 335 10.19 36.79 17.32
C GLU A 335 8.78 36.77 16.71
N GLU A 336 8.44 37.84 15.98
CA GLU A 336 7.08 38.12 15.51
C GLU A 336 6.68 37.27 14.29
N GLY A 337 5.38 36.94 14.18
CA GLY A 337 4.77 36.49 12.92
C GLY A 337 4.32 35.03 12.85
N VAL A 338 4.76 34.15 13.75
CA VAL A 338 4.22 32.78 13.87
C VAL A 338 3.32 32.71 15.10
N GLN A 339 2.04 32.32 14.91
CA GLN A 339 1.17 31.94 16.03
C GLN A 339 1.76 30.67 16.69
N LYS A 340 2.57 30.86 17.74
CA LYS A 340 3.11 29.80 18.59
C LYS A 340 1.98 29.20 19.45
N SER A 341 1.08 28.41 18.86
CA SER A 341 0.35 27.37 19.61
C SER A 341 1.36 26.27 19.93
N VAL A 342 1.91 26.29 21.15
CA VAL A 342 3.06 25.46 21.55
C VAL A 342 2.65 24.00 21.75
N VAL A 343 2.58 23.24 20.65
CA VAL A 343 2.38 21.79 20.66
C VAL A 343 3.73 21.07 20.76
N LYS A 344 4.49 21.32 21.84
CA LYS A 344 5.74 20.59 22.10
C LYS A 344 5.42 19.13 22.45
N ASN A 345 5.90 18.21 21.62
CA ASN A 345 6.00 16.75 21.85
C ASN A 345 4.70 15.91 21.69
N MET A 346 4.40 15.54 20.44
CA MET A 346 3.32 14.61 20.04
C MET A 346 3.85 13.20 19.65
N SER A 347 4.63 12.54 20.52
CA SER A 347 4.79 11.07 20.43
C SER A 347 5.25 10.43 21.75
N ARG A 348 4.42 10.49 22.79
CA ARG A 348 4.53 9.48 23.86
C ARG A 348 3.95 8.17 23.32
N ILE A 349 4.81 7.22 22.97
CA ILE A 349 4.38 5.88 22.55
C ILE A 349 3.82 5.08 23.74
N TRP A 350 2.86 4.21 23.46
CA TRP A 350 2.31 3.31 24.48
C TRP A 350 3.35 2.27 24.92
N PRO A 351 3.63 2.13 26.24
CA PRO A 351 4.64 1.19 26.74
C PRO A 351 4.37 -0.27 26.32
N ASN A 352 5.45 -0.99 25.99
CA ASN A 352 5.41 -2.39 25.54
C ASN A 352 4.54 -2.66 24.31
N ASN A 353 4.20 -1.62 23.53
CA ASN A 353 3.30 -1.69 22.37
C ASN A 353 1.91 -2.24 22.75
N GLN A 354 1.49 -2.00 24.01
CA GLN A 354 0.19 -2.41 24.53
C GLN A 354 -0.69 -1.18 24.78
N VAL A 355 -1.91 -1.21 24.27
CA VAL A 355 -2.95 -0.20 24.51
C VAL A 355 -4.11 -0.86 25.27
N PRO A 356 -4.05 -0.97 26.61
CA PRO A 356 -5.12 -1.58 27.37
C PRO A 356 -6.43 -0.80 27.22
N ILE A 357 -7.51 -1.48 26.81
CA ILE A 357 -8.81 -0.87 26.60
C ILE A 357 -9.72 -1.12 27.82
N ARG A 358 -10.44 -0.08 28.24
CA ARG A 358 -11.59 -0.18 29.15
C ARG A 358 -12.80 0.49 28.51
N PHE A 359 -13.90 -0.24 28.38
CA PHE A 359 -15.18 0.32 27.96
C PHE A 359 -15.93 0.93 29.15
N HIS A 360 -16.56 2.07 28.91
CA HIS A 360 -17.60 2.62 29.76
C HIS A 360 -18.96 1.96 29.44
N PRO A 361 -19.90 1.79 30.40
CA PRO A 361 -21.22 1.18 30.13
C PRO A 361 -22.05 1.86 29.04
N SER A 362 -21.74 3.12 28.70
CA SER A 362 -22.41 3.86 27.63
C SER A 362 -22.18 3.31 26.21
N VAL A 363 -21.15 2.47 26.00
CA VAL A 363 -20.71 1.99 24.68
C VAL A 363 -21.50 0.74 24.28
N ARG A 364 -22.37 0.89 23.29
CA ARG A 364 -23.31 -0.14 22.82
C ARG A 364 -22.69 -1.10 21.80
N THR A 365 -23.38 -2.21 21.51
CA THR A 365 -22.92 -3.28 20.60
C THR A 365 -22.41 -2.79 19.25
N LYS A 366 -23.03 -1.80 18.60
CA LYS A 366 -22.54 -1.22 17.34
C LYS A 366 -21.11 -0.68 17.49
N ALA A 367 -20.91 0.28 18.40
CA ALA A 367 -19.59 0.87 18.66
C ALA A 367 -18.56 -0.20 19.09
N ARG A 368 -18.95 -1.18 19.91
CA ARG A 368 -18.06 -2.27 20.35
C ARG A 368 -17.62 -3.18 19.18
N ARG A 369 -18.51 -3.50 18.23
CA ARG A 369 -18.14 -4.21 16.99
C ARG A 369 -17.19 -3.40 16.11
N SER A 370 -17.40 -2.09 15.99
CA SER A 370 -16.49 -1.20 15.25
C SER A 370 -15.12 -1.09 15.91
N VAL A 371 -15.04 -1.01 17.25
CA VAL A 371 -13.76 -1.09 17.99
C VAL A 371 -13.11 -2.45 17.80
N GLN A 372 -13.87 -3.56 17.86
CA GLN A 372 -13.33 -4.89 17.59
C GLN A 372 -12.74 -4.98 16.18
N SER A 373 -13.44 -4.44 15.17
CA SER A 373 -12.98 -4.37 13.78
C SER A 373 -11.67 -3.58 13.68
N ALA A 374 -11.62 -2.39 14.29
CA ALA A 374 -10.46 -1.50 14.27
C ALA A 374 -9.22 -2.10 14.99
N VAL A 375 -9.40 -2.65 16.20
CA VAL A 375 -8.37 -3.40 16.93
C VAL A 375 -7.84 -4.54 16.06
N ASN A 376 -8.74 -5.35 15.52
CA ASN A 376 -8.37 -6.48 14.67
C ASN A 376 -7.65 -6.06 13.38
N ILE A 377 -7.93 -4.86 12.85
CA ILE A 377 -7.26 -4.29 11.67
C ILE A 377 -5.81 -3.91 12.00
N LEU A 378 -5.60 -3.30 13.17
CA LEU A 378 -4.29 -2.83 13.61
C LEU A 378 -3.40 -3.97 14.13
N GLU A 379 -3.92 -4.91 14.93
CA GLU A 379 -3.15 -6.07 15.43
C GLU A 379 -2.71 -7.04 14.31
N ASP A 380 -3.45 -7.13 13.20
CA ASP A 380 -3.06 -8.01 12.07
C ASP A 380 -2.02 -7.35 11.13
N ALA A 381 -1.80 -6.04 11.23
CA ALA A 381 -0.95 -5.25 10.34
C ALA A 381 0.22 -4.52 11.05
N THR A 382 0.26 -4.59 12.38
CA THR A 382 1.27 -3.96 13.22
C THR A 382 1.65 -4.88 14.38
N CYS A 383 2.64 -4.48 15.18
CA CYS A 383 3.02 -5.16 16.42
C CYS A 383 2.26 -4.65 17.67
N ILE A 384 1.27 -3.77 17.50
CA ILE A 384 0.45 -3.26 18.60
C ILE A 384 -0.48 -4.35 19.11
N SER A 385 -0.79 -4.35 20.40
CA SER A 385 -1.84 -5.19 21.00
C SER A 385 -2.78 -4.39 21.91
N PHE A 386 -4.05 -4.79 21.97
CA PHE A 386 -5.11 -4.07 22.67
C PHE A 386 -5.78 -4.94 23.76
N PRO A 387 -5.08 -5.26 24.87
CA PRO A 387 -5.61 -6.17 25.88
C PRO A 387 -6.76 -5.56 26.70
N LYS A 388 -7.64 -6.41 27.27
CA LYS A 388 -8.61 -5.98 28.30
C LYS A 388 -7.86 -5.35 29.48
N TYR A 389 -8.30 -4.17 29.92
CA TYR A 389 -7.69 -3.50 31.06
C TYR A 389 -7.69 -4.36 32.33
N ASN A 390 -6.55 -4.42 33.02
CA ASN A 390 -6.37 -5.13 34.28
C ASN A 390 -5.54 -4.25 35.23
N PRO A 391 -6.11 -3.79 36.37
CA PRO A 391 -5.43 -2.86 37.28
C PRO A 391 -4.15 -3.45 37.93
N ASN A 392 -4.01 -4.78 37.96
CA ASN A 392 -2.83 -5.45 38.52
C ASN A 392 -1.67 -5.58 37.52
N ARG A 393 -1.89 -5.23 36.24
CA ARG A 393 -0.89 -5.35 35.17
C ARG A 393 -0.66 -4.04 34.41
N HIS A 394 -1.67 -3.20 34.30
CA HIS A 394 -1.67 -2.02 33.43
C HIS A 394 -1.76 -0.74 34.26
N LYS A 395 -0.72 0.09 34.23
CA LYS A 395 -0.68 1.41 34.91
C LYS A 395 -1.78 2.34 34.36
N ASN A 396 -1.85 2.43 33.04
CA ASN A 396 -2.78 3.28 32.28
C ASN A 396 -3.53 2.45 31.24
N PHE A 397 -4.62 3.00 30.74
CA PHE A 397 -5.53 2.39 29.78
C PHE A 397 -6.25 3.50 29.00
N VAL A 398 -6.75 3.20 27.80
CA VAL A 398 -7.67 4.07 27.08
C VAL A 398 -9.11 3.78 27.51
N MET A 399 -9.82 4.82 27.96
CA MET A 399 -11.26 4.74 28.26
C MET A 399 -12.04 5.03 26.99
N ILE A 400 -12.78 4.04 26.48
CA ILE A 400 -13.70 4.23 25.34
C ILE A 400 -15.10 4.54 25.88
N LYS A 401 -15.69 5.64 25.40
CA LYS A 401 -17.03 6.13 25.76
C LYS A 401 -17.86 6.38 24.51
N SER A 402 -19.18 6.43 24.70
CA SER A 402 -20.14 6.85 23.67
C SER A 402 -21.13 7.81 24.27
N THR A 403 -21.10 9.06 23.82
CA THR A 403 -21.95 10.16 24.31
C THR A 403 -22.70 10.82 23.16
N LYS A 404 -23.44 11.90 23.42
CA LYS A 404 -24.27 12.57 22.41
C LYS A 404 -23.53 13.61 21.55
N LYS A 405 -22.20 13.74 21.65
CA LYS A 405 -21.42 14.76 20.89
C LYS A 405 -19.98 14.32 20.57
N ALA A 406 -19.59 14.52 19.30
CA ALA A 406 -18.27 14.40 18.67
C ALA A 406 -17.58 13.03 18.66
N CYS A 407 -16.84 12.76 17.58
CA CYS A 407 -15.74 11.80 17.56
C CYS A 407 -14.49 12.54 18.06
N MET A 408 -13.72 11.95 18.98
CA MET A 408 -12.43 12.51 19.42
C MET A 408 -11.60 11.53 20.25
N SER A 409 -10.29 11.77 20.26
CA SER A 409 -9.29 10.90 20.88
C SER A 409 -8.11 11.68 21.47
N THR A 410 -7.61 11.19 22.60
CA THR A 410 -6.32 11.63 23.16
C THR A 410 -5.20 11.23 22.23
N VAL A 411 -4.32 12.16 21.85
CA VAL A 411 -3.21 11.83 20.94
C VAL A 411 -2.02 11.25 21.72
N GLY A 412 -1.70 9.98 21.45
CA GLY A 412 -0.63 9.24 22.10
C GLY A 412 -0.90 8.88 23.58
N TYR A 413 0.17 8.45 24.26
CA TYR A 413 0.13 7.98 25.64
C TYR A 413 0.33 9.10 26.67
N VAL A 414 -0.71 9.42 27.43
CA VAL A 414 -0.61 10.25 28.64
C VAL A 414 -0.29 9.36 29.85
N ASP A 415 0.81 9.64 30.56
CA ASP A 415 1.24 8.88 31.75
C ASP A 415 0.49 9.28 33.03
N LYS A 416 -0.84 9.38 32.93
CA LYS A 416 -1.74 9.69 34.04
C LYS A 416 -3.05 8.93 33.85
N GLN A 417 -3.48 8.20 34.88
CA GLN A 417 -4.58 7.25 34.74
C GLN A 417 -5.89 7.97 34.43
N GLY A 418 -6.66 7.41 33.49
CA GLY A 418 -7.92 7.99 33.04
C GLY A 418 -7.78 9.24 32.15
N ARG A 419 -6.57 9.64 31.72
CA ARG A 419 -6.39 10.73 30.74
C ARG A 419 -6.44 10.31 29.28
N ASN A 420 -6.07 9.06 28.96
CA ASN A 420 -6.24 8.50 27.62
C ASN A 420 -7.72 8.15 27.39
N ARG A 421 -8.37 8.81 26.43
CA ARG A 421 -9.82 8.75 26.21
C ARG A 421 -10.12 8.70 24.71
N ILE A 422 -11.14 7.91 24.33
CA ILE A 422 -11.78 7.95 23.01
C ILE A 422 -13.28 8.15 23.25
N ASN A 423 -13.90 9.07 22.53
CA ASN A 423 -15.34 9.28 22.53
C ASN A 423 -15.92 9.04 21.13
N LEU A 424 -16.97 8.22 21.06
CA LEU A 424 -17.66 7.87 19.82
C LEU A 424 -19.12 8.35 19.91
N GLU A 425 -19.50 9.41 19.20
CA GLU A 425 -20.87 9.94 19.24
C GLU A 425 -21.93 8.90 18.83
N ARG A 426 -22.81 8.56 19.78
CA ARG A 426 -23.83 7.50 19.69
C ARG A 426 -24.79 7.76 18.52
N GLY A 427 -25.03 6.75 17.68
CA GLY A 427 -25.99 6.82 16.58
C GLY A 427 -25.50 7.60 15.35
N THR A 428 -24.20 7.91 15.26
CA THR A 428 -23.62 8.70 14.17
C THR A 428 -22.51 7.94 13.43
N HIS A 429 -21.84 8.64 12.51
CA HIS A 429 -20.65 8.16 11.80
C HIS A 429 -19.46 7.85 12.72
N CYS A 430 -19.42 8.33 13.96
CA CYS A 430 -18.38 7.98 14.93
C CYS A 430 -18.42 6.49 15.33
N GLU A 431 -19.57 5.82 15.19
CA GLU A 431 -19.69 4.38 15.45
C GLU A 431 -19.40 3.52 14.21
N GLU A 432 -18.99 4.11 13.07
CA GLU A 432 -18.56 3.36 11.88
C GLU A 432 -17.08 2.95 11.99
N PRO A 433 -16.68 1.77 11.47
CA PRO A 433 -15.33 1.24 11.68
C PRO A 433 -14.20 2.16 11.19
N ASN A 434 -14.40 2.90 10.09
CA ASN A 434 -13.40 3.82 9.56
C ASN A 434 -13.06 4.95 10.56
N THR A 435 -14.08 5.54 11.18
CA THR A 435 -13.92 6.60 12.17
C THR A 435 -13.27 6.04 13.44
N VAL A 436 -13.69 4.85 13.89
CA VAL A 436 -13.07 4.21 15.07
C VAL A 436 -11.58 3.89 14.84
N ILE A 437 -11.18 3.52 13.61
CA ILE A 437 -9.76 3.34 13.29
C ILE A 437 -9.00 4.67 13.36
N HIS A 438 -9.56 5.76 12.84
CA HIS A 438 -8.99 7.11 12.94
C HIS A 438 -8.75 7.52 14.40
N GLU A 439 -9.76 7.36 15.27
CA GLU A 439 -9.63 7.68 16.70
C GLU A 439 -8.60 6.81 17.43
N ILE A 440 -8.48 5.52 17.07
CA ILE A 440 -7.44 4.66 17.63
C ILE A 440 -6.06 5.05 17.09
N MET A 441 -5.93 5.50 15.83
CA MET A 441 -4.65 5.99 15.30
C MET A 441 -4.19 7.28 15.98
N HIS A 442 -5.11 8.19 16.34
CA HIS A 442 -4.81 9.28 17.26
C HIS A 442 -4.31 8.76 18.62
N CYS A 443 -4.99 7.78 19.23
CA CYS A 443 -4.54 7.16 20.48
C CYS A 443 -3.13 6.54 20.38
N LEU A 444 -2.71 6.08 19.20
CA LEU A 444 -1.35 5.61 18.92
C LEU A 444 -0.31 6.73 18.70
N GLY A 445 -0.73 7.99 18.61
CA GLY A 445 0.15 9.16 18.42
C GLY A 445 0.24 9.67 16.99
N VAL A 446 -0.65 9.23 16.08
CA VAL A 446 -0.65 9.70 14.68
C VAL A 446 -1.48 10.99 14.58
N SER A 447 -0.88 12.06 14.02
CA SER A 447 -1.56 13.33 13.71
C SER A 447 -2.18 13.31 12.30
N HIS A 448 -2.94 14.34 11.93
CA HIS A 448 -3.49 14.43 10.57
C HIS A 448 -2.45 14.75 9.48
N GLU A 449 -2.71 14.26 8.26
CA GLU A 449 -1.79 14.43 7.13
C GLU A 449 -1.71 15.89 6.66
N GLN A 450 -2.83 16.65 6.67
CA GLN A 450 -2.84 18.06 6.26
C GLN A 450 -2.10 19.02 7.21
N MET A 451 -1.68 18.51 8.37
CA MET A 451 -0.90 19.25 9.37
C MET A 451 0.62 18.99 9.27
N ARG A 452 1.09 18.14 8.34
CA ARG A 452 2.54 17.92 8.13
C ARG A 452 3.27 19.23 7.81
N TYR A 453 4.53 19.33 8.26
CA TYR A 453 5.37 20.50 8.01
C TYR A 453 5.62 20.78 6.52
N ASP A 454 5.63 19.73 5.70
CA ASP A 454 5.88 19.71 4.24
C ASP A 454 4.59 19.82 3.40
N ARG A 455 3.41 19.87 4.03
CA ARG A 455 2.11 19.79 3.32
C ARG A 455 1.92 20.85 2.22
N ASP A 456 2.57 22.02 2.33
CA ASP A 456 2.49 23.09 1.33
C ASP A 456 3.12 22.71 -0.04
N GLU A 457 3.87 21.60 -0.13
CA GLU A 457 4.36 21.04 -1.41
C GLU A 457 3.30 20.21 -2.15
N TYR A 458 2.17 19.92 -1.46
CA TYR A 458 1.16 18.94 -1.85
C TYR A 458 -0.26 19.54 -1.89
N ILE A 459 -0.60 20.41 -0.94
CA ILE A 459 -1.86 21.15 -0.85
C ILE A 459 -1.60 22.61 -0.47
N GLU A 460 -2.45 23.52 -0.93
CA GLU A 460 -2.51 24.91 -0.47
C GLU A 460 -3.81 25.13 0.30
N VAL A 461 -3.71 25.54 1.56
CA VAL A 461 -4.87 25.84 2.40
C VAL A 461 -5.44 27.22 2.08
N LEU A 462 -6.73 27.26 1.79
CA LEU A 462 -7.48 28.46 1.42
C LEU A 462 -8.09 29.06 2.69
N TYR A 463 -7.26 29.73 3.51
CA TYR A 463 -7.65 30.24 4.83
C TYR A 463 -8.90 31.15 4.82
N ASP A 464 -9.14 31.89 3.74
CA ASP A 464 -10.35 32.71 3.55
C ASP A 464 -11.65 31.89 3.48
N ASN A 465 -11.56 30.61 3.09
CA ASN A 465 -12.69 29.67 3.06
C ASN A 465 -12.91 28.94 4.40
N LEU A 466 -11.99 29.00 5.36
CA LEU A 466 -12.10 28.27 6.63
C LEU A 466 -12.95 29.01 7.66
N GLU A 467 -13.84 28.32 8.36
CA GLU A 467 -14.47 28.83 9.59
C GLU A 467 -13.39 29.33 10.58
N PRO A 468 -13.58 30.45 11.31
CA PRO A 468 -12.56 30.96 12.23
C PRO A 468 -12.09 29.92 13.28
N LYS A 469 -13.00 29.05 13.72
CA LYS A 469 -12.72 27.92 14.64
C LYS A 469 -11.96 26.75 14.01
N ALA A 470 -11.88 26.68 12.69
CA ALA A 470 -11.20 25.62 11.94
C ALA A 470 -9.77 26.01 11.53
N VAL A 471 -9.41 27.31 11.56
CA VAL A 471 -8.08 27.80 11.14
C VAL A 471 -6.93 27.10 11.88
N SER A 472 -7.07 26.86 13.19
CA SER A 472 -6.07 26.15 14.01
C SER A 472 -5.89 24.67 13.62
N GLN A 473 -6.90 24.03 13.04
CA GLN A 473 -6.86 22.63 12.57
C GLN A 473 -6.05 22.46 11.27
N TYR A 474 -5.69 23.58 10.63
CA TYR A 474 -4.83 23.64 9.45
C TYR A 474 -3.46 24.29 9.74
N ALA A 475 -3.14 24.51 11.02
CA ALA A 475 -1.80 24.89 11.44
C ALA A 475 -0.84 23.71 11.19
N LYS A 476 0.33 23.99 10.59
CA LYS A 476 1.36 22.96 10.40
C LYS A 476 2.05 22.67 11.71
N GLN A 477 2.23 21.39 12.04
CA GLN A 477 3.12 20.96 13.12
C GLN A 477 4.59 21.23 12.72
N SER A 478 5.46 21.40 13.72
CA SER A 478 6.89 21.59 13.46
C SER A 478 7.57 20.27 13.12
N ARG A 479 8.75 20.33 12.49
CA ARG A 479 9.62 19.15 12.27
C ARG A 479 10.07 18.45 13.56
N ALA A 480 9.98 19.12 14.71
CA ALA A 480 10.29 18.53 16.01
C ALA A 480 9.08 17.83 16.66
N ASP A 481 7.86 18.14 16.19
CA ASP A 481 6.61 17.65 16.79
C ASP A 481 5.86 16.65 15.90
N LEU A 482 6.21 16.56 14.61
CA LEU A 482 5.75 15.53 13.68
C LEU A 482 6.95 14.93 12.92
N GLU A 483 7.16 13.63 13.09
CA GLU A 483 8.06 12.83 12.25
C GLU A 483 7.27 12.20 11.09
N THR A 484 7.83 12.32 9.90
CA THR A 484 7.32 11.74 8.65
C THR A 484 7.81 10.31 8.41
N TYR A 485 8.88 9.90 9.10
CA TYR A 485 9.54 8.60 8.96
C TYR A 485 10.04 8.30 7.53
N GLY A 486 10.32 9.36 6.77
CA GLY A 486 10.66 9.29 5.34
C GLY A 486 9.49 8.88 4.43
N GLU A 487 8.25 8.85 4.93
CA GLU A 487 7.08 8.50 4.12
C GLU A 487 6.62 9.69 3.25
N PRO A 488 6.23 9.44 1.99
CA PRO A 488 5.66 10.47 1.13
C PRO A 488 4.32 10.98 1.69
N TYR A 489 3.87 12.13 1.20
CA TYR A 489 2.56 12.69 1.56
C TYR A 489 1.42 11.81 1.04
N ASP A 490 0.53 11.39 1.94
CA ASP A 490 -0.52 10.44 1.62
C ASP A 490 -1.92 11.07 1.57
N TYR A 491 -2.29 11.54 0.38
CA TYR A 491 -3.65 12.00 0.07
C TYR A 491 -4.75 10.96 0.35
N GLY A 492 -4.41 9.66 0.37
CA GLY A 492 -5.32 8.54 0.63
C GLY A 492 -5.28 8.02 2.08
N SER A 493 -4.60 8.74 2.98
CA SER A 493 -4.51 8.44 4.41
C SER A 493 -5.89 8.53 5.06
N ILE A 494 -6.17 7.64 6.02
CA ILE A 494 -7.35 7.76 6.88
C ILE A 494 -7.27 8.96 7.83
N MET A 495 -6.08 9.55 7.99
CA MET A 495 -5.82 10.73 8.80
C MET A 495 -5.82 12.05 8.00
N HIS A 496 -6.19 12.04 6.71
CA HIS A 496 -6.30 13.28 5.92
C HIS A 496 -7.72 13.86 6.00
N TYR A 497 -7.86 15.18 6.21
CA TYR A 497 -9.16 15.86 6.15
C TYR A 497 -9.75 15.88 4.73
N GLN A 498 -11.08 15.87 4.65
CA GLN A 498 -11.82 16.07 3.40
C GLN A 498 -11.59 17.47 2.81
N VAL A 499 -11.69 17.59 1.48
CA VAL A 499 -11.46 18.84 0.72
C VAL A 499 -12.29 20.05 1.21
N HIS A 500 -13.42 19.83 1.87
CA HIS A 500 -14.32 20.88 2.38
C HIS A 500 -14.36 20.96 3.93
N ALA A 501 -13.52 20.20 4.64
CA ALA A 501 -13.54 20.13 6.10
C ALA A 501 -13.27 21.52 6.73
N GLY A 502 -14.20 21.99 7.57
CA GLY A 502 -14.11 23.32 8.19
C GLY A 502 -14.41 24.50 7.25
N SER A 503 -14.98 24.28 6.06
CA SER A 503 -15.38 25.36 5.15
C SER A 503 -16.54 26.20 5.69
N ARG A 504 -16.42 27.54 5.59
CA ARG A 504 -17.46 28.53 5.98
C ARG A 504 -18.47 28.85 4.88
N ASN A 505 -18.17 28.47 3.64
CA ASN A 505 -18.87 28.94 2.43
C ASN A 505 -19.15 27.82 1.41
N GLY A 506 -18.89 26.57 1.76
CA GLY A 506 -19.01 25.41 0.87
C GLY A 506 -17.89 25.28 -0.16
N LEU A 507 -17.01 26.28 -0.32
CA LEU A 507 -15.84 26.19 -1.18
C LEU A 507 -14.76 25.30 -0.54
N PRO A 508 -13.80 24.76 -1.31
CA PRO A 508 -12.72 23.95 -0.76
C PRO A 508 -11.93 24.67 0.34
N ALA A 509 -11.64 23.93 1.41
CA ALA A 509 -10.73 24.33 2.49
C ALA A 509 -9.27 24.37 2.02
N PHE A 510 -8.92 23.55 1.03
CA PHE A 510 -7.61 23.52 0.38
C PHE A 510 -7.72 23.11 -1.10
N ARG A 511 -6.69 23.42 -1.88
CA ARG A 511 -6.51 22.89 -3.25
C ARG A 511 -5.29 21.99 -3.34
N VAL A 512 -5.38 20.94 -4.15
CA VAL A 512 -4.27 20.01 -4.41
C VAL A 512 -3.32 20.61 -5.45
N LEU A 513 -2.01 20.53 -5.19
CA LEU A 513 -0.95 21.09 -6.03
C LEU A 513 -0.27 20.06 -6.96
N ARG A 514 -0.49 18.76 -6.71
CA ARG A 514 -0.01 17.65 -7.55
C ARG A 514 -1.20 16.92 -8.22
N PRO A 515 -1.00 16.18 -9.32
CA PRO A 515 -2.08 15.38 -9.92
C PRO A 515 -2.57 14.27 -8.98
N TYR A 516 -3.72 14.51 -8.35
CA TYR A 516 -4.43 13.53 -7.51
C TYR A 516 -5.93 13.76 -7.61
N ASP A 517 -6.71 12.69 -7.46
CA ASP A 517 -8.16 12.71 -7.56
C ASP A 517 -8.78 13.21 -6.23
N LYS A 518 -9.42 14.38 -6.29
CA LYS A 518 -9.89 15.13 -5.11
C LYS A 518 -11.01 14.40 -4.36
N ASP A 519 -11.79 13.57 -5.05
CA ASP A 519 -12.92 12.87 -4.46
C ASP A 519 -12.49 11.75 -3.48
N TYR A 520 -11.20 11.39 -3.47
CA TYR A 520 -10.62 10.36 -2.59
C TYR A 520 -10.02 10.93 -1.30
N ILE A 521 -9.73 12.23 -1.26
CA ILE A 521 -9.03 12.86 -0.14
C ILE A 521 -9.96 12.97 1.07
N GLY A 522 -9.56 12.34 2.18
CA GLY A 522 -10.35 12.26 3.41
C GLY A 522 -11.60 11.37 3.34
N ASN A 523 -11.68 10.49 2.34
CA ASN A 523 -12.78 9.51 2.18
C ASN A 523 -12.32 8.05 2.37
N ALA A 524 -11.15 7.84 2.96
CA ALA A 524 -10.60 6.51 3.20
C ALA A 524 -11.40 5.73 4.26
N ARG A 525 -11.79 4.49 3.94
CA ARG A 525 -12.56 3.61 4.84
C ARG A 525 -11.70 2.74 5.76
N ILE A 526 -10.42 2.62 5.45
CA ILE A 526 -9.44 1.75 6.11
C ILE A 526 -8.05 2.40 5.95
N PRO A 527 -7.09 2.17 6.87
CA PRO A 527 -5.75 2.74 6.78
C PRO A 527 -5.10 2.45 5.42
N SER A 528 -4.32 3.41 4.92
CA SER A 528 -3.41 3.17 3.81
C SER A 528 -2.24 2.28 4.25
N LEU A 529 -1.34 1.93 3.32
CA LEU A 529 -0.09 1.29 3.74
C LEU A 529 0.90 2.27 4.37
N ILE A 530 0.83 3.56 4.03
CA ILE A 530 1.68 4.60 4.59
C ILE A 530 1.26 4.86 6.04
N ASP A 531 -0.05 4.89 6.33
CA ASP A 531 -0.61 4.93 7.69
C ASP A 531 -0.05 3.80 8.57
N LEU A 532 -0.09 2.57 8.06
CA LEU A 532 0.43 1.39 8.77
C LEU A 532 1.96 1.41 8.88
N SER A 533 2.67 1.91 7.87
CA SER A 533 4.13 2.09 7.91
C SER A 533 4.54 3.10 8.99
N LYS A 534 3.85 4.25 9.08
CA LYS A 534 4.07 5.26 10.14
C LYS A 534 3.94 4.64 11.53
N ILE A 535 2.87 3.88 11.80
CA ILE A 535 2.67 3.18 13.08
C ILE A 535 3.80 2.16 13.33
N ASN A 536 4.13 1.34 12.32
CA ASN A 536 5.16 0.32 12.45
C ASN A 536 6.56 0.91 12.70
N LYS A 537 6.89 2.06 12.10
CA LYS A 537 8.15 2.78 12.34
C LYS A 537 8.15 3.48 13.72
N LEU A 538 7.06 4.15 14.10
CA LEU A 538 6.87 4.80 15.40
C LEU A 538 7.05 3.82 16.58
N TYR A 539 6.54 2.60 16.44
CA TYR A 539 6.56 1.57 17.50
C TYR A 539 7.67 0.51 17.36
N GLY A 540 8.59 0.69 16.41
CA GLY A 540 9.70 -0.24 16.18
C GLY A 540 9.25 -1.67 15.85
N CYS A 541 8.12 -1.81 15.16
CA CYS A 541 7.56 -3.11 14.84
C CYS A 541 8.48 -3.92 13.93
N PRO A 542 8.63 -5.25 14.17
CA PRO A 542 9.42 -6.10 13.30
C PRO A 542 8.95 -5.98 11.86
N GLN A 543 9.82 -5.50 10.99
CA GLN A 543 9.59 -5.59 9.56
C GLN A 543 9.59 -7.08 9.20
N PRO A 544 8.74 -7.54 8.26
CA PRO A 544 8.81 -8.91 7.78
C PRO A 544 10.21 -9.15 7.21
N ASP A 545 10.91 -10.18 7.70
CA ASP A 545 12.29 -10.50 7.31
C ASP A 545 12.44 -10.61 5.77
N THR A 546 12.83 -9.49 5.13
CA THR A 546 13.55 -9.53 3.87
C THR A 546 14.91 -10.10 4.21
N GLY A 547 15.10 -11.38 3.92
CA GLY A 547 16.30 -12.14 4.32
C GLY A 547 17.57 -11.67 3.63
N ASP A 548 18.09 -10.52 4.06
CA ASP A 548 19.44 -10.05 3.75
C ASP A 548 20.37 -10.48 4.89
N SER A 549 20.84 -11.72 4.83
CA SER A 549 21.91 -12.20 5.69
C SER A 549 23.27 -11.69 5.22
N SER A 550 23.49 -10.37 5.21
CA SER A 550 24.80 -9.79 4.89
C SER A 550 25.22 -8.52 5.67
N SER A 551 24.49 -8.07 6.70
CA SER A 551 25.01 -7.05 7.64
C SER A 551 25.89 -7.66 8.73
N GLY A 552 27.07 -8.15 8.35
CA GLY A 552 28.15 -8.37 9.32
C GLY A 552 28.52 -7.04 9.97
N GLU A 553 28.62 -6.99 11.31
CA GLU A 553 29.10 -5.79 11.99
C GLU A 553 30.50 -5.42 11.47
N ILE A 554 30.61 -4.35 10.67
CA ILE A 554 31.88 -3.63 10.52
C ILE A 554 32.09 -2.88 11.84
N ARG A 555 32.58 -3.62 12.84
CA ARG A 555 33.22 -3.04 14.01
C ARG A 555 34.48 -2.36 13.52
N ASP A 556 34.46 -1.03 13.57
CA ASP A 556 35.64 -0.21 13.35
C ASP A 556 36.82 -0.75 14.20
N PRO A 557 37.92 -1.22 13.58
CA PRO A 557 38.98 -1.90 14.29
C PRO A 557 39.74 -0.90 15.16
N ARG A 558 39.37 -0.84 16.45
CA ARG A 558 40.12 -0.11 17.47
C ARG A 558 41.62 -0.42 17.32
N PRO A 559 42.49 0.61 17.18
CA PRO A 559 43.91 0.38 16.94
C PRO A 559 44.53 -0.43 18.10
N PRO A 560 45.47 -1.33 17.81
CA PRO A 560 46.03 -2.22 18.82
C PRO A 560 46.71 -1.40 19.93
N LYS A 561 46.42 -1.78 21.19
CA LYS A 561 47.11 -1.21 22.35
C LYS A 561 48.60 -1.43 22.20
N ARG A 562 49.40 -0.35 22.30
CA ARG A 562 50.86 -0.45 22.32
C ARG A 562 51.32 -1.37 23.46
N PRO A 563 52.28 -2.28 23.23
CA PRO A 563 52.95 -2.98 24.33
C PRO A 563 53.78 -1.99 25.17
N PRO A 564 54.12 -2.33 26.43
CA PRO A 564 54.96 -1.48 27.28
C PRO A 564 56.39 -1.35 26.70
N PRO A 565 57.11 -0.26 27.02
CA PRO A 565 58.46 -0.06 26.53
C PRO A 565 59.44 -1.00 27.26
N HIS A 566 60.00 -1.96 26.55
CA HIS A 566 61.21 -2.64 27.00
C HIS A 566 62.44 -1.90 26.46
N HIS A 567 63.41 -1.69 27.35
CA HIS A 567 64.62 -0.93 27.09
C HIS A 567 65.44 -1.52 25.94
N VAL A 568 65.93 -0.64 25.08
CA VAL A 568 67.17 -0.90 24.33
C VAL A 568 68.33 -0.70 25.30
N HIS A 569 69.17 -1.71 25.42
CA HIS A 569 70.59 -1.53 25.75
C HIS A 569 71.41 -2.45 24.86
N ASP A 570 72.56 -1.91 24.44
CA ASP A 570 73.43 -2.46 23.41
C ASP A 570 74.35 -3.60 23.90
N GLU A 571 75.11 -4.09 22.92
CA GLU A 571 76.41 -4.77 23.02
C GLU A 571 76.46 -6.31 23.11
N ASN A 572 77.06 -6.88 22.05
CA ASN A 572 78.20 -7.80 22.04
C ASN A 572 78.46 -8.59 23.36
N CYS A 573 78.67 -9.91 23.34
CA CYS A 573 79.67 -10.56 22.48
C CYS A 573 79.47 -12.09 22.42
N SER A 574 80.32 -12.77 21.66
CA SER A 574 80.23 -14.19 21.30
C SER A 574 81.02 -15.15 22.21
N CYS A 575 80.64 -16.44 22.11
CA CYS A 575 81.41 -17.67 22.37
C CYS A 575 81.26 -18.41 23.72
N GLU A 576 81.29 -19.75 23.58
CA GLU A 576 81.64 -20.83 24.53
C GLU A 576 80.67 -21.22 25.66
N ASP A 577 80.07 -22.41 25.47
CA ASP A 577 80.04 -23.59 26.35
C ASP A 577 80.20 -23.41 27.88
N SER A 578 79.11 -23.60 28.62
CA SER A 578 78.90 -24.75 29.56
C SER A 578 77.53 -24.70 30.24
#